data_AF-I4BQA4-F1
#
_entry.id   AF-I4BQA4-F1
#
_cell.length_a   1.000
_cell.length_b   1.000
_cell.length_c   1.000
_cell.angle_alpha   90.00
_cell.angle_beta   90.00
_cell.angle_gamma   90.00
#
_symmetry.space_group_name_H-M   'P 1'
#
loop_
_entity.id
_entity.type
_entity.pdbx_description
1 polymer ?
#
loop_
_entity_poly.entity_id
_entity_poly.type
_entity_poly.pdbx_seq_one_letter_code
_entity_poly.pdbx_strand_id
1 'polypeptide(L)' 'MPQDIAPSVAKFRAQIAGLSRDRAPDDPELAEARQNLRAAKLEAHIEKAVAEASPLTDQQRDRIVAILRSGA' A
#
# COMPACT_ATOMS: atom_id res chain seq x y z
N MET A 1 4.24 12.53 -17.08
CA MET A 1 3.48 12.94 -15.88
C MET A 1 4.17 12.30 -14.68
N PRO A 2 4.54 13.05 -13.64
CA PRO A 2 4.91 12.43 -12.37
C PRO A 2 3.73 11.56 -11.97
N GLN A 3 3.97 10.30 -11.62
CA GLN A 3 2.90 9.49 -11.05
C GLN A 3 2.57 10.14 -9.72
N ASP A 4 1.33 10.56 -9.48
CA ASP A 4 0.91 11.06 -8.18
C ASP A 4 1.05 9.90 -7.19
N ILE A 5 2.18 9.88 -6.49
CA ILE A 5 2.49 8.85 -5.50
C ILE A 5 1.64 9.18 -4.28
N ALA A 6 0.81 8.23 -3.84
CA ALA A 6 0.04 8.37 -2.62
C ALA A 6 0.94 8.86 -1.46
N PRO A 7 0.53 9.87 -0.66
CA PRO A 7 1.38 10.45 0.39
C PRO A 7 1.96 9.42 1.36
N SER A 8 1.21 8.35 1.68
CA SER A 8 1.65 7.22 2.49
C SER A 8 2.83 6.46 1.85
N VAL A 9 2.75 6.19 0.55
CA VAL A 9 3.83 5.55 -0.23
C VAL A 9 5.08 6.43 -0.25
N ALA A 10 4.94 7.74 -0.46
CA ALA A 10 6.06 8.67 -0.43
C ALA A 10 6.73 8.70 0.96
N LYS A 11 5.93 8.79 2.03
CA LYS A 11 6.39 8.74 3.43
C LYS A 11 7.20 7.49 3.72
N PHE A 12 6.69 6.30 3.43
CA PHE A 12 7.39 5.06 3.74
C PHE A 12 8.65 4.86 2.89
N ARG A 13 8.66 5.33 1.63
CA ARG A 13 9.89 5.36 0.82
C ARG A 13 10.97 6.24 1.45
N ALA A 14 10.61 7.43 1.93
CA ALA A 14 11.53 8.33 2.61
C ALA A 14 12.04 7.71 3.92
N GLN A 15 11.16 7.09 4.70
CA GLN A 15 11.53 6.40 5.94
C GLN A 15 12.54 5.27 5.70
N ILE A 16 12.31 4.40 4.70
CA ILE A 16 13.26 3.35 4.31
C ILE A 16 14.60 3.96 3.88
N ALA A 17 14.57 5.03 3.09
CA ALA A 17 15.79 5.70 2.62
C ALA A 17 16.60 6.32 3.78
N GLY A 18 15.93 6.79 4.84
CA GLY A 18 16.59 7.23 6.07
C GLY A 18 17.17 6.07 6.86
N LEU A 19 16.36 5.06 7.17
CA LEU A 19 16.76 3.92 8.00
C LEU A 19 17.87 3.07 7.36
N SER A 20 17.81 2.83 6.05
CA SER A 20 18.79 1.99 5.34
C SER A 20 20.21 2.56 5.27
N ARG A 21 20.42 3.83 5.67
CA ARG A 21 21.75 4.44 5.73
C ARG A 21 22.55 3.94 6.93
N ASP A 22 21.88 3.75 8.06
CA ASP A 22 22.52 3.54 9.36
C ASP A 22 22.11 2.23 10.04
N ARG A 23 21.09 1.55 9.52
CA ARG A 23 20.53 0.30 10.10
C ARG A 23 20.92 -0.92 9.29
N ALA A 24 21.07 -2.05 10.01
CA ALA A 24 21.28 -3.35 9.39
C ALA A 24 20.01 -3.82 8.63
N PRO A 25 20.14 -4.70 7.62
CA PRO A 25 18.99 -5.15 6.82
C PRO A 25 17.88 -5.89 7.58
N ASP A 26 18.21 -6.45 8.74
CA ASP A 26 17.35 -7.20 9.67
C ASP A 26 16.82 -6.33 10.82
N ASP A 27 17.14 -5.04 10.82
CA ASP A 27 16.63 -4.08 11.80
C ASP A 27 15.08 -4.07 11.80
N PRO A 28 14.43 -4.16 12.97
CA PRO A 28 12.99 -4.29 13.07
C PRO A 28 12.25 -3.06 12.52
N GLU A 29 12.78 -1.85 12.71
CA GLU A 29 12.15 -0.63 12.19
C GLU A 29 12.22 -0.58 10.66
N LEU A 30 13.35 -1.02 10.08
CA LEU A 30 13.50 -1.12 8.63
C LEU A 30 12.57 -2.20 8.03
N ALA A 31 12.42 -3.35 8.71
CA ALA A 31 11.50 -4.39 8.30
C ALA A 31 10.04 -3.91 8.33
N GLU A 32 9.64 -3.22 9.41
CA GLU A 32 8.31 -2.62 9.55
C GLU A 32 8.06 -1.57 8.47
N ALA A 33 8.99 -0.65 8.23
CA ALA A 33 8.87 0.36 7.19
C ALA A 33 8.67 -0.26 5.79
N ARG A 34 9.35 -1.38 5.50
CA ARG A 34 9.17 -2.15 4.26
C ARG A 34 7.79 -2.80 4.17
N GLN A 35 7.30 -3.37 5.26
CA GLN A 35 5.95 -3.95 5.33
C GLN A 35 4.89 -2.87 5.10
N ASN A 36 5.01 -1.74 5.77
CA ASN A 36 4.12 -0.59 5.63
C ASN A 36 4.13 -0.02 4.20
N LEU A 37 5.30 0.04 3.54
CA LEU A 37 5.37 0.44 2.13
C LEU A 37 4.60 -0.53 1.21
N ARG A 38 4.64 -1.84 1.48
CA ARG A 38 3.88 -2.83 0.68
C ARG A 38 2.38 -2.64 0.87
N ALA A 39 1.93 -2.43 2.11
CA ALA A 39 0.54 -2.16 2.43
C ALA A 39 0.04 -0.88 1.73
N ALA A 40 0.76 0.24 1.90
CA ALA A 40 0.40 1.52 1.29
C ALA A 40 0.34 1.46 -0.25
N LYS A 41 1.20 0.67 -0.89
CA LYS A 41 1.15 0.44 -2.34
C LYS A 41 -0.11 -0.31 -2.76
N LEU A 42 -0.50 -1.33 -1.99
CA LEU A 42 -1.73 -2.09 -2.26
C LEU A 42 -2.97 -1.22 -2.07
N GLU A 43 -3.03 -0.43 -1.00
CA GLU A 43 -4.11 0.53 -0.74
C GLU A 43 -4.26 1.51 -1.91
N ALA A 44 -3.17 2.17 -2.31
CA ALA A 44 -3.19 3.12 -3.42
C ALA A 44 -3.62 2.45 -4.75
N HIS A 45 -3.25 1.19 -4.97
CA HIS A 45 -3.68 0.45 -6.15
C HIS A 45 -5.19 0.15 -6.12
N ILE A 46 -5.72 -0.27 -4.97
CA ILE A 46 -7.15 -0.52 -4.79
C ILE A 46 -7.95 0.76 -4.94
N GLU A 47 -7.52 1.86 -4.33
CA GLU A 47 -8.17 3.18 -4.46
C GLU A 47 -8.27 3.61 -5.92
N LYS A 48 -7.16 3.50 -6.65
CA LYS A 48 -7.13 3.80 -8.09
C LYS A 48 -8.11 2.90 -8.87
N ALA A 49 -8.09 1.59 -8.61
CA ALA A 49 -8.98 0.65 -9.29
C ALA A 49 -10.46 0.94 -9.01
N VAL A 50 -10.80 1.31 -7.77
CA VAL A 50 -12.17 1.70 -7.39
C VAL A 50 -12.58 3.02 -8.03
N ALA A 51 -11.67 3.99 -8.13
CA ALA A 51 -11.94 5.29 -8.76
C ALA A 51 -12.13 5.17 -10.29
N GLU A 52 -11.43 4.24 -10.94
CA GLU A 52 -11.55 3.98 -12.38
C GLU A 52 -12.76 3.11 -12.74
N ALA A 53 -13.27 2.32 -11.79
CA ALA A 53 -14.43 1.47 -12.00
C ALA A 53 -15.72 2.29 -12.12
N SER A 54 -16.64 1.85 -12.99
CA SER A 54 -18.04 2.30 -12.90
C SER A 54 -18.62 1.97 -11.51
N PRO A 55 -19.60 2.75 -11.00
CA PRO A 55 -20.14 2.54 -9.67
C PRO A 55 -20.55 1.10 -9.41
N LEU A 56 -19.87 0.48 -8.45
CA LEU A 56 -20.18 -0.89 -8.02
C LEU A 56 -21.42 -0.88 -7.14
N THR A 57 -22.25 -1.90 -7.32
CA THR A 57 -23.33 -2.24 -6.38
C THR A 57 -22.73 -2.73 -5.05
N ASP A 58 -23.48 -2.63 -3.96
CA ASP A 58 -23.01 -3.07 -2.64
C ASP A 58 -22.66 -4.56 -2.62
N GLN A 59 -23.45 -5.40 -3.30
CA GLN A 59 -23.15 -6.84 -3.43
C GLN A 59 -21.83 -7.11 -4.18
N GLN A 60 -21.45 -6.27 -5.15
CA GLN A 60 -20.15 -6.38 -5.82
C GLN A 60 -19.00 -5.97 -4.89
N ARG A 61 -19.19 -4.92 -4.08
CA ARG A 61 -18.21 -4.50 -3.07
C ARG A 61 -18.01 -5.59 -2.01
N ASP A 62 -19.08 -6.21 -1.53
CA ASP A 62 -19.01 -7.29 -0.54
C ASP A 62 -18.19 -8.49 -1.03
N ARG A 63 -18.34 -8.87 -2.31
CA ARG A 63 -17.53 -9.94 -2.91
C ARG A 63 -16.05 -9.58 -2.97
N ILE A 64 -15.70 -8.34 -3.27
CA ILE A 64 -14.30 -7.87 -3.27
C ILE A 64 -13.74 -7.89 -1.85
N VAL A 65 -14.50 -7.42 -0.86
CA VAL A 65 -14.10 -7.45 0.55
C VAL A 65 -13.87 -8.88 1.03
N ALA A 66 -14.70 -9.84 0.61
CA ALA A 66 -14.52 -11.26 0.95
C ALA A 66 -13.18 -11.81 0.42
N ILE A 67 -12.80 -11.47 -0.82
CA ILE A 67 -11.50 -11.87 -1.41
C ILE A 67 -10.34 -11.28 -0.59
N LEU A 68 -10.43 -10.01 -0.21
CA LEU A 68 -9.38 -9.36 0.59
C LEU A 68 -9.24 -9.98 1.99
N ARG A 69 -10.33 -10.49 2.56
CA ARG A 69 -10.33 -11.14 3.88
C ARG A 69 -9.83 -12.58 3.85
N SER A 70 -9.99 -13.31 2.74
CA SER A 70 -9.56 -14.71 2.65
C SER A 70 -8.05 -14.87 2.43
N GLY A 71 -7.30 -13.77 2.19
CA GLY A 71 -5.85 -13.82 1.99
C GLY A 71 -5.42 -14.63 0.78
N ALA A 72 -6.26 -14.66 -0.27
CA ALA A 72 -6.01 -15.41 -1.50
C ALA A 72 -4.70 -15.02 -2.20
#